data_AF-X0W4M8-F1
#
_entry.id   AF-X0W4M8-F1
#
_cell.length_a   1.000
_cell.length_b   1.000
_cell.length_c   1.000
_cell.angle_alpha   90.00
_cell.angle_beta   90.00
_cell.angle_gamma   90.00
#
_symmetry.space_group_name_H-M   'P 1'
#
loop_
_entity.id
_entity.type
_entity.pdbx_description
1 polymer ?
#
loop_
_entity_poly.entity_id
_entity_poly.type
_entity_poly.pdbx_seq_one_letter_code
_entity_poly.pdbx_strand_id
1 'polypeptide(L)'
;ANRYITHIKRIKDVREPLERFFNSVEMLKEKLGPILFQLPPNLSFDEEVFSNFCQSLKENHLYALEVRHPSWAQERVIDMLRDNNIALCVSDTAGRYPYIEEDTATFIYLRLHGSKKLYASEYSEEELHTYARKIRDWSKDTFLYFDNDFGGYAIKNAKRLKEILRLS
;
A
#
# COMPACT_ATOMS: atom_id res chain seq x y z
N ALA A 1 1.03 -2.93 -9.45
CA ALA A 1 1.28 -2.34 -10.79
C ALA A 1 2.74 -2.52 -11.21
N ASN A 2 3.04 -2.42 -12.51
CA ASN A 2 4.40 -2.64 -12.99
C ASN A 2 5.34 -1.45 -12.69
N ARG A 3 6.66 -1.71 -12.68
CA ARG A 3 7.69 -0.66 -12.47
C ARG A 3 7.73 0.37 -13.59
N TYR A 4 7.22 0.04 -14.78
CA TYR A 4 7.18 0.98 -15.89
C TYR A 4 6.27 2.18 -15.56
N ILE A 5 5.10 1.94 -14.98
CA ILE A 5 4.16 2.99 -14.56
C ILE A 5 4.77 3.85 -13.42
N THR A 6 5.27 3.22 -12.36
CA THR A 6 5.65 3.97 -11.14
C THR A 6 7.09 4.48 -11.12
N HIS A 7 8.05 3.78 -11.74
CA HIS A 7 9.48 4.13 -11.66
C HIS A 7 10.03 4.75 -12.96
N ILE A 8 9.54 4.32 -14.13
CA ILE A 8 10.01 4.85 -15.42
C ILE A 8 9.17 6.06 -15.83
N LYS A 9 7.86 5.87 -15.99
CA LYS A 9 6.90 6.94 -16.30
C LYS A 9 6.63 7.84 -15.11
N ARG A 10 6.88 7.36 -13.89
CA ARG A 10 6.70 8.14 -12.65
C ARG A 10 5.31 8.76 -12.60
N ILE A 11 4.29 7.95 -12.87
CA ILE A 11 2.86 8.29 -12.96
C ILE A 11 2.48 9.38 -13.98
N LYS A 12 3.41 9.82 -14.84
CA LYS A 12 3.16 10.78 -15.94
C LYS A 12 2.80 10.06 -17.24
N ASP A 13 1.79 10.56 -17.94
CA ASP A 13 1.35 10.06 -19.25
C ASP A 13 1.13 8.53 -19.28
N VAL A 14 0.41 8.01 -18.27
CA VAL A 14 0.27 6.57 -18.02
C VAL A 14 -1.02 5.95 -18.51
N ARG A 15 -1.88 6.65 -19.25
CA ARG A 15 -3.15 6.11 -19.77
C ARG A 15 -2.96 4.80 -20.54
N GLU A 16 -2.17 4.82 -21.62
CA GLU A 16 -1.92 3.62 -22.41
C GLU A 16 -1.18 2.51 -21.61
N PRO A 17 -0.13 2.80 -20.82
CA PRO A 17 0.46 1.80 -19.92
C PRO A 17 -0.53 1.17 -18.92
N LEU A 18 -1.46 1.96 -18.37
CA LEU A 18 -2.50 1.49 -17.46
C LEU A 18 -3.50 0.60 -18.17
N GLU A 19 -3.97 0.96 -19.37
CA GLU A 19 -4.87 0.12 -20.17
C GLU A 19 -4.26 -1.26 -20.43
N ARG A 20 -2.99 -1.30 -20.85
CA ARG A 20 -2.27 -2.57 -21.06
C ARG A 20 -2.16 -3.38 -19.77
N PHE A 21 -1.91 -2.71 -18.64
CA PHE A 21 -1.83 -3.35 -17.33
C PHE A 21 -3.19 -3.94 -16.92
N PHE A 22 -4.28 -3.17 -17.03
CA PHE A 22 -5.63 -3.60 -16.68
C PHE A 22 -6.08 -4.79 -17.53
N ASN A 23 -5.88 -4.73 -18.84
CA ASN A 23 -6.19 -5.85 -19.74
C ASN A 23 -5.46 -7.16 -19.35
N SER A 24 -4.31 -7.05 -18.70
CA SER A 24 -3.53 -8.22 -18.25
C SER A 24 -4.04 -8.81 -16.92
N VAL A 25 -4.58 -7.98 -16.02
CA VAL A 25 -4.98 -8.40 -14.66
C VAL A 25 -6.47 -8.66 -14.51
N GLU A 26 -7.32 -8.09 -15.37
CA GLU A 26 -8.77 -8.27 -15.33
C GLU A 26 -9.21 -9.74 -15.49
N MET A 27 -8.37 -10.59 -16.10
CA MET A 27 -8.60 -12.04 -16.17
C MET A 27 -8.64 -12.72 -14.79
N LEU A 28 -8.10 -12.08 -13.74
CA LEU A 28 -8.16 -12.58 -12.37
C LEU A 28 -9.54 -12.41 -11.72
N LYS A 29 -10.43 -11.59 -12.29
CA LYS A 29 -11.82 -11.38 -11.84
C LYS A 29 -11.93 -11.23 -10.32
N GLU A 30 -12.72 -12.05 -9.65
CA GLU A 30 -12.95 -12.00 -8.20
C GLU A 30 -11.70 -12.35 -7.36
N LYS A 31 -10.63 -12.85 -7.98
CA LYS A 31 -9.33 -13.07 -7.33
C LYS A 31 -8.41 -11.84 -7.40
N LEU A 32 -8.80 -10.81 -8.14
CA LEU A 32 -8.05 -9.56 -8.20
C LEU A 32 -8.24 -8.77 -6.90
N GLY A 33 -7.23 -8.83 -6.03
CA GLY A 33 -7.15 -7.96 -4.86
C GLY A 33 -6.70 -6.53 -5.22
N PRO A 34 -6.38 -5.71 -4.20
CA PRO A 34 -5.97 -4.33 -4.43
C PRO A 34 -4.72 -4.20 -5.30
N ILE A 35 -4.75 -3.21 -6.20
CA ILE A 35 -3.66 -2.89 -7.09
C ILE A 35 -2.76 -1.87 -6.41
N LEU A 36 -1.57 -2.33 -6.00
CA LEU A 36 -0.56 -1.48 -5.39
C LEU A 36 0.24 -0.67 -6.42
N PHE A 37 0.29 0.65 -6.25
CA PHE A 37 1.21 1.56 -6.88
C PHE A 37 2.26 2.03 -5.86
N GLN A 38 3.42 1.38 -5.86
CA GLN A 38 4.55 1.80 -5.02
C GLN A 38 5.42 2.80 -5.78
N LEU A 39 5.50 4.03 -5.27
CA LEU A 39 6.26 5.13 -5.84
C LEU A 39 7.75 5.06 -5.43
N PRO A 40 8.69 5.48 -6.29
CA PRO A 40 10.10 5.54 -5.92
C PRO A 40 10.37 6.70 -4.95
N PRO A 41 11.41 6.59 -4.10
CA PRO A 41 11.71 7.60 -3.08
C PRO A 41 12.14 8.96 -3.64
N ASN A 42 12.51 9.04 -4.92
CA ASN A 42 12.90 10.29 -5.59
C ASN A 42 11.74 10.94 -6.37
N LEU A 43 10.50 10.48 -6.19
CA LEU A 43 9.31 11.08 -6.75
C LEU A 43 8.61 11.93 -5.70
N SER A 44 8.86 13.24 -5.75
CA SER A 44 8.10 14.23 -4.99
C SER A 44 6.66 14.34 -5.50
N PHE A 45 5.74 14.65 -4.60
CA PHE A 45 4.38 15.03 -4.93
C PHE A 45 4.33 16.23 -5.88
N ASP A 46 3.45 16.11 -6.86
CA ASP A 46 3.07 17.12 -7.85
C ASP A 46 1.56 16.93 -8.07
N GLU A 47 0.78 17.95 -7.76
CA GLU A 47 -0.67 17.85 -7.68
C GLU A 47 -1.32 17.60 -9.04
N GLU A 48 -0.86 18.30 -10.08
CA GLU A 48 -1.38 18.14 -11.44
C GLU A 48 -1.10 16.74 -11.97
N VAL A 49 0.13 16.26 -11.76
CA VAL A 49 0.54 14.91 -12.15
C VAL A 49 -0.29 13.86 -11.43
N PHE A 50 -0.51 14.01 -10.12
CA PHE A 50 -1.28 13.04 -9.34
C PHE A 50 -2.77 13.07 -9.68
N SER A 51 -3.34 14.25 -9.92
CA SER A 51 -4.72 14.40 -10.39
C SER A 51 -4.94 13.68 -11.73
N ASN A 52 -4.04 13.90 -12.70
CA ASN A 52 -4.08 13.24 -14.01
C ASN A 52 -3.91 11.71 -13.90
N PHE A 53 -3.09 11.24 -12.96
CA PHE A 53 -2.94 9.82 -12.65
C PHE A 53 -4.26 9.23 -12.13
N CYS A 54 -4.91 9.88 -11.15
CA CYS A 54 -6.17 9.41 -10.59
C CYS A 54 -7.28 9.32 -11.66
N GLN A 55 -7.39 10.34 -12.53
CA GLN A 55 -8.34 10.34 -13.66
C GLN A 55 -8.07 9.25 -14.70
N SER A 56 -6.88 8.64 -14.70
CA SER A 56 -6.51 7.57 -15.63
C SER A 56 -6.80 6.17 -15.06
N LEU A 57 -7.23 6.07 -13.79
CA LEU A 57 -7.60 4.81 -13.17
C LEU A 57 -9.00 4.36 -13.63
N LYS A 58 -9.20 3.05 -13.74
CA LYS A 58 -10.51 2.47 -14.06
C LYS A 58 -11.37 2.39 -12.80
N GLU A 59 -12.68 2.55 -12.96
CA GLU A 59 -13.62 2.29 -11.87
C GLU A 59 -13.63 0.79 -11.48
N ASN A 60 -14.25 0.47 -10.33
CA ASN A 60 -14.47 -0.90 -9.84
C ASN A 60 -13.20 -1.71 -9.50
N HIS A 61 -12.09 -1.03 -9.21
CA HIS A 61 -10.90 -1.65 -8.65
C HIS A 61 -10.53 -1.03 -7.30
N LEU A 62 -9.92 -1.83 -6.44
CA LEU A 62 -9.31 -1.35 -5.20
C LEU A 62 -7.88 -0.89 -5.51
N TYR A 63 -7.55 0.34 -5.15
CA TYR A 63 -6.23 0.93 -5.40
C TYR A 63 -5.52 1.25 -4.09
N ALA A 64 -4.22 0.93 -4.02
CA ALA A 64 -3.38 1.32 -2.91
C ALA A 64 -2.15 2.09 -3.42
N LEU A 65 -1.78 3.17 -2.74
CA LEU A 65 -0.59 3.98 -3.06
C LEU A 65 0.43 3.86 -1.92
N GLU A 66 1.63 3.38 -2.22
CA GLU A 66 2.75 3.41 -1.27
C GLU A 66 3.70 4.55 -1.64
N VAL A 67 3.77 5.54 -0.75
CA VAL A 67 4.61 6.73 -0.90
C VAL A 67 5.94 6.53 -0.19
N ARG A 68 7.01 7.10 -0.77
CA ARG A 68 8.38 6.95 -0.23
C ARG A 68 9.12 8.28 -0.09
N HIS A 69 8.49 9.38 -0.49
CA HIS A 69 9.06 10.72 -0.41
C HIS A 69 8.24 11.57 0.58
N PRO A 70 8.87 12.33 1.49
CA PRO A 70 8.17 13.09 2.53
C PRO A 70 7.14 14.10 2.02
N SER A 71 7.30 14.65 0.81
CA SER A 71 6.34 15.63 0.27
C SER A 71 4.94 15.05 -0.03
N TRP A 72 4.76 13.72 0.07
CA TRP A 72 3.44 13.10 0.02
C TRP A 72 2.71 13.11 1.38
N ALA A 73 3.40 13.42 2.48
CA ALA A 73 2.85 13.44 3.83
C ALA A 73 2.21 14.80 4.15
N GLN A 74 1.12 15.14 3.45
CA GLN A 74 0.39 16.40 3.63
C GLN A 74 -1.11 16.23 3.40
N GLU A 75 -1.92 17.06 4.06
CA GLU A 75 -3.40 16.98 4.04
C GLU A 75 -3.97 16.95 2.62
N ARG A 76 -3.45 17.78 1.71
CA ARG A 76 -3.90 17.80 0.30
C ARG A 76 -3.82 16.44 -0.39
N VAL A 77 -2.77 15.66 -0.10
CA VAL A 77 -2.62 14.30 -0.64
C VAL A 77 -3.67 13.38 -0.06
N ILE A 78 -3.91 13.48 1.24
CA ILE A 78 -4.90 12.66 1.95
C ILE A 78 -6.31 12.91 1.40
N ASP A 79 -6.66 14.18 1.14
CA ASP A 79 -7.95 14.54 0.55
C ASP A 79 -8.11 13.97 -0.86
N MET A 80 -7.09 14.12 -1.72
CA MET A 80 -7.12 13.55 -3.07
C MET A 80 -7.25 12.03 -3.06
N LEU A 81 -6.61 11.34 -2.10
CA LEU A 81 -6.74 9.90 -1.93
C LEU A 81 -8.16 9.51 -1.51
N ARG A 82 -8.76 10.24 -0.56
CA ARG A 82 -10.16 10.05 -0.11
C ARG A 82 -11.15 10.24 -1.26
N ASP A 83 -11.01 11.33 -2.01
CA ASP A 83 -11.89 11.68 -3.12
C ASP A 83 -11.90 10.60 -4.22
N ASN A 84 -10.79 9.87 -4.37
CA ASN A 84 -10.63 8.82 -5.37
C ASN A 84 -10.71 7.39 -4.80
N ASN A 85 -11.05 7.23 -3.51
CA ASN A 85 -11.08 5.95 -2.81
C ASN A 85 -9.79 5.12 -2.97
N ILE A 86 -8.63 5.78 -2.88
CA ILE A 86 -7.31 5.15 -2.97
C ILE A 86 -6.75 4.97 -1.57
N ALA A 87 -6.48 3.73 -1.15
CA ALA A 87 -5.91 3.44 0.15
C ALA A 87 -4.46 3.93 0.22
N LEU A 88 -4.15 4.80 1.19
CA LEU A 88 -2.77 5.08 1.54
C LEU A 88 -2.19 3.82 2.19
N CYS A 89 -1.11 3.30 1.62
CA CYS A 89 -0.44 2.14 2.18
C CYS A 89 0.27 2.52 3.49
N VAL A 90 -0.15 1.91 4.60
CA VAL A 90 0.58 2.00 5.87
C VAL A 90 1.84 1.13 5.74
N SER A 91 2.98 1.78 5.53
CA SER A 91 4.25 1.10 5.25
C SER A 91 5.22 1.21 6.43
N ASP A 92 5.41 0.11 7.16
CA ASP A 92 6.45 0.03 8.18
C ASP A 92 7.77 -0.41 7.55
N THR A 93 8.72 0.52 7.53
CA THR A 93 9.97 0.42 6.76
C THR A 93 11.21 0.67 7.64
N ALA A 94 11.12 0.40 8.94
CA ALA A 94 12.16 0.69 9.92
C ALA A 94 12.65 2.15 9.86
N GLY A 95 11.70 3.09 9.72
CA GLY A 95 11.98 4.53 9.65
C GLY A 95 12.61 5.02 8.34
N ARG A 96 12.73 4.18 7.31
CA ARG A 96 13.35 4.57 6.02
C ARG A 96 12.48 5.53 5.20
N TYR A 97 11.17 5.32 5.20
CA TYR A 97 10.20 6.11 4.44
C TYR A 97 9.13 6.69 5.36
N PRO A 98 8.35 7.70 4.91
CA PRO A 98 7.29 8.28 5.72
C PRO A 98 6.32 7.22 6.23
N TYR A 99 5.98 7.31 7.51
CA TYR A 99 4.98 6.48 8.16
C TYR A 99 3.73 7.33 8.38
N ILE A 100 2.64 6.97 7.71
CA ILE A 100 1.39 7.72 7.69
C ILE A 100 0.24 6.72 7.89
N GLU A 101 -0.68 7.04 8.79
CA GLU A 101 -1.81 6.20 9.15
C GLU A 101 -3.13 6.96 8.95
N GLU A 102 -3.45 7.24 7.68
CA GLU A 102 -4.66 7.96 7.31
C GLU A 102 -5.68 7.03 6.68
N ASP A 103 -6.94 7.18 7.09
CA ASP A 103 -8.05 6.46 6.50
C ASP A 103 -8.53 7.18 5.23
N THR A 104 -8.17 6.62 4.07
CA THR A 104 -8.41 7.25 2.75
C THR A 104 -9.25 6.41 1.79
N ALA A 105 -9.72 5.22 2.20
CA ALA A 105 -10.49 4.36 1.33
C ALA A 105 -11.50 3.50 2.11
N THR A 106 -12.35 2.78 1.38
CA THR A 106 -13.29 1.81 1.94
C THR A 106 -12.61 0.56 2.51
N PHE A 107 -11.29 0.44 2.38
CA PHE A 107 -10.47 -0.66 2.87
C PHE A 107 -9.10 -0.15 3.37
N ILE A 108 -8.40 -0.96 4.15
CA ILE A 108 -7.05 -0.66 4.63
C ILE A 108 -6.01 -1.52 3.90
N TYR A 109 -4.87 -0.93 3.58
CA TYR A 109 -3.74 -1.63 2.98
C TYR A 109 -2.46 -1.40 3.79
N LEU A 110 -1.82 -2.48 4.25
CA LEU A 110 -0.58 -2.44 5.02
C LEU A 110 0.54 -3.23 4.35
N ARG A 111 1.76 -2.70 4.45
CA ARG A 111 2.98 -3.44 4.13
C ARG A 111 3.99 -3.33 5.26
N LEU A 112 4.30 -4.48 5.84
CA LEU A 112 5.17 -4.61 7.00
C LEU A 112 6.52 -5.17 6.54
N HIS A 113 7.49 -4.27 6.33
CA HIS A 113 8.81 -4.61 5.82
C HIS A 113 9.81 -4.95 6.94
N GLY A 114 9.41 -4.88 8.20
CA GLY A 114 10.26 -5.10 9.38
C GLY A 114 10.52 -3.79 10.13
N SER A 115 10.33 -3.82 11.45
CA SER A 115 10.31 -2.63 12.31
C SER A 115 11.69 -2.09 12.70
N LYS A 116 12.72 -2.95 12.76
CA LYS A 116 14.07 -2.57 13.21
C LYS A 116 15.10 -2.54 12.08
N LYS A 117 14.96 -3.48 11.15
CA LYS A 117 15.80 -3.61 9.97
C LYS A 117 14.93 -3.95 8.79
N LEU A 118 14.98 -3.10 7.77
CA LEU A 118 14.24 -3.28 6.54
C LEU A 118 14.53 -4.66 5.94
N TYR A 119 13.45 -5.39 5.65
CA TYR A 119 13.36 -6.75 5.13
C TYR A 119 13.85 -7.88 6.04
N ALA A 120 14.46 -7.58 7.19
CA ALA A 120 15.30 -8.54 7.93
C ALA A 120 15.08 -8.53 9.46
N SER A 121 13.98 -7.96 9.93
CA SER A 121 13.61 -7.99 11.35
C SER A 121 12.29 -8.73 11.55
N GLU A 122 12.28 -9.62 12.54
CA GLU A 122 11.06 -10.24 13.03
C GLU A 122 10.25 -9.23 13.84
N TYR A 123 8.92 -9.29 13.73
CA TYR A 123 8.02 -8.51 14.57
C TYR A 123 7.84 -9.24 15.89
N SER A 124 8.00 -8.52 16.99
CA SER A 124 7.71 -9.02 18.33
C SER A 124 6.21 -9.23 18.54
N GLU A 125 5.86 -10.03 19.55
CA GLU A 125 4.47 -10.22 19.98
C GLU A 125 3.74 -8.90 20.24
N GLU A 126 4.40 -7.94 20.91
CA GLU A 126 3.83 -6.64 21.23
C GLU A 126 3.52 -5.81 19.96
N GLU A 127 4.42 -5.84 18.98
CA GLU A 127 4.22 -5.16 17.69
C GLU A 127 3.05 -5.80 16.93
N LEU A 128 2.98 -7.13 16.88
CA LEU A 128 1.87 -7.84 16.24
C LEU A 128 0.53 -7.56 16.93
N HIS A 129 0.50 -7.51 18.26
CA HIS A 129 -0.70 -7.11 19.02
C HIS A 129 -1.10 -5.66 18.77
N THR A 130 -0.12 -4.77 18.54
CA THR A 130 -0.38 -3.38 18.17
C THR A 130 -1.03 -3.28 16.80
N TYR A 131 -0.50 -3.99 15.79
CA TYR A 131 -1.17 -4.06 14.48
C TYR A 131 -2.55 -4.71 14.57
N ALA A 132 -2.72 -5.75 15.36
CA ALA A 132 -4.03 -6.38 15.54
C ALA A 132 -5.08 -5.45 16.17
N ARG A 133 -4.67 -4.54 17.08
CA ARG A 133 -5.55 -3.50 17.62
C ARG A 133 -5.94 -2.50 16.53
N LYS A 134 -4.95 -1.97 15.79
CA LYS A 134 -5.20 -1.03 14.67
C LYS A 134 -6.19 -1.61 13.65
N ILE A 135 -5.99 -2.87 13.25
CA ILE A 135 -6.89 -3.58 12.32
C ILE A 135 -8.32 -3.64 12.83
N ARG A 136 -8.52 -3.89 14.13
CA ARG A 136 -9.85 -3.89 14.75
C ARG A 136 -10.44 -2.49 14.84
N ASP A 137 -9.63 -1.49 15.17
CA ASP A 137 -10.07 -0.11 15.34
C ASP A 137 -10.49 0.52 14.01
N TRP A 138 -9.80 0.22 12.91
CA TRP A 138 -10.24 0.64 11.56
C TRP A 138 -11.58 0.03 11.16
N SER A 139 -11.91 -1.16 11.65
CA SER A 139 -13.18 -1.84 11.38
C SER A 139 -13.56 -1.93 9.89
N LYS A 140 -12.56 -2.16 9.03
CA LYS A 140 -12.67 -2.28 7.57
C LYS A 140 -11.95 -3.53 7.07
N ASP A 141 -12.33 -3.99 5.88
CA ASP A 141 -11.56 -5.00 5.16
C ASP A 141 -10.10 -4.55 5.05
N THR A 142 -9.19 -5.42 5.49
CA THR A 142 -7.77 -5.07 5.63
C THR A 142 -6.91 -6.08 4.88
N PHE A 143 -6.12 -5.55 3.94
CA PHE A 143 -5.10 -6.31 3.21
C PHE A 143 -3.74 -6.00 3.81
N LEU A 144 -3.13 -6.98 4.47
CA LEU A 144 -1.82 -6.84 5.10
C LEU A 144 -0.83 -7.83 4.51
N TYR A 145 0.32 -7.31 4.08
CA TYR A 145 1.42 -8.10 3.53
C TYR A 145 2.67 -7.91 4.37
N PHE A 146 3.24 -9.02 4.84
CA PHE A 146 4.60 -9.04 5.38
C PHE A 146 5.59 -9.17 4.22
N ASP A 147 6.59 -8.30 4.20
CA ASP A 147 7.66 -8.26 3.18
C ASP A 147 9.04 -8.45 3.83
N ASN A 148 9.07 -8.83 5.11
CA ASN A 148 10.29 -9.05 5.90
C ASN A 148 10.84 -10.48 5.74
N ASP A 149 11.09 -10.87 4.50
CA ASP A 149 11.38 -12.25 4.11
C ASP A 149 12.77 -12.76 4.52
N PHE A 150 13.72 -11.87 4.79
CA PHE A 150 15.08 -12.29 5.13
C PHE A 150 15.08 -13.04 6.47
N GLY A 151 15.38 -14.34 6.43
CA GLY A 151 15.31 -15.23 7.59
C GLY A 151 13.97 -15.97 7.77
N GLY A 152 13.03 -15.84 6.84
CA GLY A 152 11.73 -16.54 6.87
C GLY A 152 10.71 -15.94 7.85
N TYR A 153 10.93 -14.71 8.33
CA TYR A 153 10.10 -14.08 9.35
C TYR A 153 8.70 -13.72 8.85
N ALA A 154 8.54 -13.34 7.58
CA ALA A 154 7.24 -12.97 7.02
C ALA A 154 6.18 -14.06 7.23
N ILE A 155 6.52 -15.33 6.97
CA ILE A 155 5.60 -16.46 7.15
C ILE A 155 5.26 -16.65 8.63
N LYS A 156 6.26 -16.56 9.52
CA LYS A 156 6.08 -16.70 10.97
C LYS A 156 5.15 -15.62 11.51
N ASN A 157 5.41 -14.36 11.15
CA ASN A 157 4.61 -13.22 11.57
C ASN A 157 3.19 -13.27 11.01
N ALA A 158 3.02 -13.66 9.75
CA ALA A 158 1.70 -13.80 9.14
C ALA A 158 0.85 -14.84 9.87
N LYS A 159 1.41 -16.03 10.15
CA LYS A 159 0.72 -17.08 10.92
C LYS A 159 0.36 -16.57 12.32
N ARG A 160 1.32 -15.91 12.99
CA ARG A 160 1.10 -15.42 14.34
C ARG A 160 0.03 -14.33 14.40
N LEU A 161 0.04 -13.39 13.45
CA LEU A 161 -0.98 -12.35 13.38
C LEU A 161 -2.37 -12.93 13.06
N LYS A 162 -2.46 -13.95 12.19
CA LYS A 162 -3.72 -14.69 11.97
C LYS A 162 -4.27 -15.28 13.26
N GLU A 163 -3.42 -15.90 14.09
CA GLU A 163 -3.83 -16.43 15.40
C GLU A 163 -4.34 -15.32 16.34
N ILE A 164 -3.60 -14.21 16.44
CA ILE A 164 -3.99 -13.05 17.28
C ILE A 164 -5.33 -12.48 16.83
N LEU A 165 -5.57 -12.38 15.52
CA LEU A 165 -6.80 -11.91 14.91
C LEU A 165 -7.92 -12.95 14.90
N ARG A 166 -7.63 -14.22 15.20
CA ARG A 166 -8.55 -15.37 15.13
C ARG A 166 -9.11 -15.59 13.72
N LEU A 167 -8.27 -15.40 12.70
CA LEU A 167 -8.61 -15.68 11.31
C LEU A 167 -8.40 -17.17 11.02
N SER A 168 -9.44 -17.85 10.49
CA SER A 168 -9.37 -19.23 10.01
C SER A 168 -8.40 -19.40 8.84
#